data_AF-A0A7C2G052-F1
#
_entry.id   AF-A0A7C2G052-F1
#
_cell.length_a   1.000
_cell.length_b   1.000
_cell.length_c   1.000
_cell.angle_alpha   90.00
_cell.angle_beta   90.00
_cell.angle_gamma   90.00
#
_symmetry.space_group_name_H-M   'P 1'
#
loop_
_entity.id
_entity.type
_entity.pdbx_description
1 polymer ?
#
loop_
_entity_poly.entity_id
_entity_poly.type
_entity_poly.pdbx_seq_one_letter_code
_entity_poly.pdbx_strand_id
1 'polypeptide(L)'
;MSGARIFLNIIIDVQPGWVSRTDKALKGKGFRTRLTPPSTISALKAYEAGNPGEAVREVEELLASTPSWRALCVEHWMLVRKECPCQGAKACVESRNGQILHAYCREEGVVSYRVLNTKTPPSNLLNIPRSMFKICAEPPGLQDLTVKLLNILKTLASIE
;
A
#
# COMPACT_ATOMS: atom_id res chain seq x y z
N MET A 1 0.50 -21.11 10.89
CA MET A 1 -0.05 -19.74 10.92
C MET A 1 0.81 -18.90 10.00
N SER A 2 0.24 -18.35 8.94
CA SER A 2 0.98 -17.47 8.03
C SER A 2 1.46 -16.23 8.79
N GLY A 3 2.75 -15.94 8.69
CA GLY A 3 3.37 -14.72 9.21
C GLY A 3 3.34 -13.56 8.22
N ALA A 4 2.57 -13.67 7.13
CA ALA A 4 2.52 -12.66 6.09
C ALA A 4 1.61 -11.49 6.48
N ARG A 5 2.15 -10.28 6.42
CA ARG A 5 1.44 -9.04 6.77
C ARG A 5 1.46 -8.08 5.60
N ILE A 6 0.28 -7.63 5.19
CA ILE A 6 0.12 -6.56 4.21
C ILE A 6 0.06 -5.24 4.97
N PHE A 7 0.80 -4.25 4.51
CA PHE A 7 0.79 -2.91 5.08
C PHE A 7 0.27 -1.94 4.03
N LEU A 8 -0.64 -1.08 4.46
CA LEU A 8 -1.12 0.06 3.68
C LEU A 8 -0.74 1.35 4.41
N ASN A 9 -0.10 2.26 3.67
CA ASN A 9 0.06 3.64 4.09
C ASN A 9 -0.79 4.54 3.18
N ILE A 10 -1.91 5.00 3.72
CA ILE A 10 -2.85 5.89 3.05
C ILE A 10 -2.41 7.32 3.31
N ILE A 11 -2.13 8.07 2.25
CA ILE A 11 -1.69 9.46 2.30
C ILE A 11 -2.82 10.31 1.74
N ILE A 12 -3.46 11.08 2.61
CA ILE A 12 -4.63 11.88 2.29
C ILE A 12 -4.26 13.35 2.38
N ASP A 13 -4.41 14.07 1.28
CA ASP A 13 -4.43 15.53 1.32
C ASP A 13 -5.86 15.99 1.60
N VAL A 14 -6.07 16.57 2.77
CA VAL A 14 -7.38 17.02 3.23
C VAL A 14 -7.56 18.52 3.03
N GLN A 15 -8.79 18.99 2.94
CA GLN A 15 -9.08 20.41 2.95
C GLN A 15 -8.70 21.05 4.30
N PRO A 16 -8.27 22.32 4.31
CA PRO A 16 -8.07 23.08 5.53
C PRO A 16 -9.32 23.01 6.43
N GLY A 17 -9.11 22.84 7.74
CA GLY A 17 -10.20 22.71 8.72
C GLY A 17 -10.68 21.27 9.00
N TRP A 18 -10.35 20.30 8.13
CA TRP A 18 -10.79 18.91 8.30
C TRP A 18 -9.73 17.97 8.89
N VAL A 19 -8.47 18.40 8.94
CA VAL A 19 -7.31 17.61 9.40
C VAL A 19 -7.57 16.90 10.73
N SER A 20 -8.01 17.63 11.76
CA SER A 20 -8.23 17.06 13.10
C SER A 20 -9.34 16.00 13.12
N ARG A 21 -10.43 16.24 12.38
CA ARG A 21 -11.56 15.30 12.29
C ARG A 21 -11.15 14.02 11.55
N THR A 22 -10.46 14.16 10.43
CA THR A 22 -9.97 13.02 9.64
C THR A 22 -8.93 12.21 10.44
N ASP A 23 -7.99 12.87 11.12
CA ASP A 23 -6.99 12.22 11.97
C ASP A 23 -7.65 11.38 13.09
N LYS A 24 -8.64 11.94 13.78
CA LYS A 24 -9.39 11.22 14.83
C LYS A 24 -10.15 10.02 14.26
N ALA A 25 -10.80 10.17 13.10
CA ALA A 25 -11.52 9.07 12.46
C ALA A 25 -10.58 7.92 12.06
N LEU A 26 -9.42 8.24 11.48
CA LEU A 26 -8.38 7.26 11.12
C LEU A 26 -7.84 6.53 12.37
N LYS A 27 -7.51 7.25 13.43
CA LYS A 27 -7.09 6.66 14.71
C LYS A 27 -8.17 5.74 15.30
N GLY A 28 -9.44 6.14 15.23
CA GLY A 28 -10.57 5.33 15.68
C GLY A 28 -10.72 4.00 14.92
N LYS A 29 -10.27 3.94 13.66
CA LYS A 29 -10.20 2.70 12.85
C LYS A 29 -8.88 1.92 13.04
N GLY A 30 -8.03 2.33 13.98
CA GLY A 30 -6.78 1.65 14.32
C GLY A 30 -5.58 2.03 13.46
N PHE A 31 -5.65 3.10 12.67
CA PHE A 31 -4.50 3.58 11.92
C PHE A 31 -3.50 4.31 12.81
N ARG A 32 -2.22 4.08 12.58
CA ARG A 32 -1.14 4.92 13.10
C ARG A 32 -0.98 6.11 12.16
N THR A 33 -1.33 7.30 12.62
CA THR A 33 -1.29 8.49 11.77
C THR A 33 -0.05 9.36 12.04
N ARG A 34 0.39 10.07 11.00
CA ARG A 34 1.40 11.12 11.04
C ARG A 34 0.91 12.29 10.22
N LEU A 35 0.92 13.48 10.82
CA LEU A 35 0.57 14.71 10.13
C LEU A 35 1.81 15.28 9.43
N THR A 36 1.64 15.67 8.18
CA THR A 36 2.60 16.44 7.39
C THR A 36 1.95 17.77 7.06
N PRO A 37 2.44 18.89 7.62
CA PRO A 37 1.87 20.21 7.37
C PRO A 37 1.84 20.58 5.87
N PRO A 38 0.86 21.39 5.42
CA PRO A 38 -0.22 21.99 6.22
C PRO A 38 -1.47 21.11 6.35
N SER A 39 -1.69 20.15 5.45
CA SER A 39 -2.98 19.47 5.31
C SER A 39 -2.90 18.01 4.90
N THR A 40 -1.75 17.36 5.06
CA THR A 40 -1.57 15.97 4.65
C THR A 40 -1.52 15.04 5.85
N ILE A 41 -2.24 13.92 5.78
CA ILE A 41 -2.23 12.87 6.79
C ILE A 41 -1.70 11.59 6.16
N SER A 42 -0.67 11.00 6.76
CA SER A 42 -0.21 9.63 6.44
C SER A 42 -0.80 8.68 7.48
N ALA A 43 -1.48 7.63 7.07
CA ALA A 43 -2.18 6.69 7.92
C ALA A 43 -1.76 5.26 7.59
N LEU A 44 -1.03 4.64 8.52
CA LEU A 44 -0.45 3.30 8.37
C LEU A 44 -1.26 2.27 9.15
N LYS A 45 -1.62 1.16 8.49
CA LYS A 45 -2.22 -0.02 9.12
C LYS A 45 -1.71 -1.31 8.47
N ALA A 46 -1.68 -2.38 9.26
CA ALA A 46 -1.31 -3.71 8.81
C ALA A 46 -2.55 -4.62 8.82
N TYR A 47 -2.58 -5.53 7.86
CA TYR A 47 -3.66 -6.48 7.59
C TYR A 47 -3.08 -7.88 7.45
N GLU A 48 -3.87 -8.89 7.78
CA GLU A 48 -3.55 -10.28 7.43
C GLU A 48 -3.61 -10.44 5.91
N ALA A 49 -2.69 -11.21 5.30
CA ALA A 49 -2.64 -11.36 3.85
C ALA A 49 -3.86 -12.12 3.27
N GLY A 50 -4.50 -12.99 4.07
CA GLY A 50 -5.60 -13.85 3.63
C GLY A 50 -6.93 -13.13 3.33
N ASN A 51 -7.09 -11.83 3.63
CA ASN A 51 -8.33 -11.09 3.37
C ASN A 51 -8.08 -9.72 2.72
N PRO A 52 -7.67 -9.68 1.44
CA PRO A 52 -7.41 -8.41 0.74
C PRO A 52 -8.66 -7.52 0.61
N GLY A 53 -9.87 -8.10 0.65
CA GLY A 53 -11.13 -7.37 0.55
C GLY A 53 -11.42 -6.48 1.76
N GLU A 54 -11.00 -6.90 2.96
CA GLU A 54 -11.17 -6.11 4.19
C GLU A 54 -10.43 -4.77 4.10
N ALA A 55 -9.18 -4.80 3.66
CA ALA A 55 -8.36 -3.60 3.52
C ALA A 55 -8.94 -2.61 2.50
N VAL A 56 -9.48 -3.12 1.38
CA VAL A 56 -10.14 -2.28 0.36
C VAL A 56 -11.44 -1.69 0.89
N ARG A 57 -12.27 -2.48 1.58
CA ARG A 57 -13.52 -2.01 2.18
C ARG A 57 -13.27 -0.89 3.21
N GLU A 58 -12.24 -1.03 4.04
CA GLU A 58 -11.88 0.04 4.99
C GLU A 58 -11.46 1.34 4.28
N VAL A 59 -10.72 1.23 3.17
CA VAL A 59 -10.35 2.37 2.33
C VAL A 59 -11.60 3.03 1.74
N GLU A 60 -12.56 2.25 1.23
CA GLU A 60 -13.84 2.74 0.72
C GLU A 60 -14.66 3.45 1.80
N GLU A 61 -14.79 2.86 2.98
CA GLU A 61 -15.49 3.46 4.12
C GLU A 61 -14.84 4.77 4.57
N LEU A 62 -13.51 4.81 4.64
CA LEU A 62 -12.77 6.03 4.95
C LEU A 62 -13.06 7.13 3.93
N LEU A 63 -13.15 6.76 2.66
CA LEU A 63 -13.34 7.70 1.56
C LEU A 63 -14.79 8.21 1.48
N ALA A 64 -15.77 7.36 1.78
CA ALA A 64 -17.17 7.74 1.87
C ALA A 64 -17.47 8.61 3.10
N SER A 65 -16.77 8.40 4.22
CA SER A 65 -16.99 9.11 5.49
C SER A 65 -16.16 10.39 5.65
N THR A 66 -15.20 10.66 4.74
CA THR A 66 -14.35 11.85 4.78
C THR A 66 -14.76 12.83 3.68
N PRO A 67 -15.64 13.81 3.94
CA PRO A 67 -16.23 14.66 2.89
C PRO A 67 -15.27 15.72 2.30
N SER A 68 -13.96 15.63 2.52
CA SER A 68 -13.07 16.80 2.42
C SER A 68 -11.62 16.44 2.08
N TRP A 69 -11.39 15.46 1.20
CA TRP A 69 -10.05 15.19 0.67
C TRP A 69 -9.93 15.68 -0.76
N ARG A 70 -8.74 16.19 -1.12
CA ARG A 70 -8.39 16.69 -2.46
C ARG A 70 -7.73 15.61 -3.30
N ALA A 71 -6.82 14.87 -2.68
CA ALA A 71 -6.13 13.75 -3.30
C ALA A 71 -5.84 12.68 -2.26
N LEU A 72 -5.80 11.43 -2.69
CA LEU A 72 -5.42 10.29 -1.88
C LEU A 72 -4.43 9.44 -2.64
N CYS A 73 -3.39 8.98 -1.95
CA CYS A 73 -2.45 8.01 -2.46
C CYS A 73 -2.32 6.83 -1.50
N VAL A 74 -2.17 5.62 -2.03
CA VAL A 74 -1.93 4.41 -1.24
C VAL A 74 -0.55 3.87 -1.61
N GLU A 75 0.32 3.76 -0.61
CA GLU A 75 1.52 2.93 -0.70
C GLU A 75 1.23 1.57 -0.05
N HIS A 76 1.77 0.51 -0.63
CA HIS A 76 1.53 -0.85 -0.15
C HIS A 76 2.81 -1.68 -0.15
N TRP A 77 2.91 -2.60 0.81
CA TRP A 77 3.94 -3.64 0.80
C TRP A 77 3.49 -4.82 1.64
N MET A 78 4.01 -6.01 1.33
CA MET A 78 3.83 -7.19 2.16
C MET A 78 5.17 -7.60 2.77
N LEU A 79 5.17 -8.00 4.03
CA LEU A 79 6.30 -8.67 4.67
C LEU A 79 5.94 -10.14 4.90
N VAL A 80 6.83 -11.04 4.52
CA VAL A 80 6.68 -12.48 4.74
C VAL A 80 8.01 -13.08 5.17
N ARG A 81 7.99 -14.03 6.11
CA ARG A 81 9.16 -14.80 6.51
C ARG A 81 9.26 -16.04 5.64
N LYS A 82 10.20 -16.05 4.69
CA LYS A 82 10.48 -17.19 3.81
C LYS A 82 11.84 -17.03 3.12
N GLU A 83 12.27 -18.08 2.44
CA GLU A 83 13.49 -18.04 1.63
C GLU A 83 13.43 -16.94 0.56
N CYS A 84 14.55 -16.25 0.36
CA CYS A 84 14.68 -15.17 -0.60
C CYS A 84 14.56 -15.72 -2.04
N PRO A 85 13.60 -15.24 -2.86
CA PRO A 85 13.42 -15.74 -4.23
C PRO A 85 14.53 -15.28 -5.19
N CYS A 86 15.38 -14.33 -4.79
CA CYS A 86 16.25 -13.59 -5.69
C CYS A 86 17.60 -14.28 -6.00
N GLN A 87 17.71 -15.60 -5.84
CA GLN A 87 18.88 -16.42 -6.26
C GLN A 87 20.24 -15.82 -5.87
N GLY A 88 20.38 -15.37 -4.62
CA GLY A 88 21.61 -14.75 -4.10
C GLY A 88 21.73 -13.23 -4.29
N ALA A 89 20.83 -12.60 -5.05
CA ALA A 89 20.71 -11.14 -5.11
C ALA A 89 19.85 -10.58 -3.96
N LYS A 90 20.08 -9.30 -3.62
CA LYS A 90 19.32 -8.61 -2.57
C LYS A 90 17.90 -8.20 -3.02
N ALA A 91 17.70 -8.03 -4.32
CA ALA A 91 16.40 -7.66 -4.89
C ALA A 91 16.23 -8.25 -6.29
N CYS A 92 14.99 -8.56 -6.64
CA CYS A 92 14.61 -9.10 -7.93
C CYS A 92 13.19 -8.65 -8.29
N VAL A 93 12.80 -8.90 -9.54
CA VAL A 93 11.45 -8.66 -10.03
C VAL A 93 10.88 -9.93 -10.63
N GLU A 94 9.60 -10.17 -10.40
CA GLU A 94 8.84 -11.25 -11.02
C GLU A 94 7.54 -10.69 -11.63
N SER A 95 6.99 -11.39 -12.61
CA SER A 95 5.67 -11.06 -13.16
C SER A 95 4.65 -12.03 -12.60
N ARG A 96 3.59 -11.50 -11.98
CA ARG A 96 2.54 -12.31 -11.38
C ARG A 96 1.18 -11.64 -11.57
N ASN A 97 0.20 -12.41 -12.04
CA ASN A 97 -1.15 -11.90 -12.38
C ASN A 97 -1.11 -10.64 -13.28
N GLY A 98 -0.16 -10.58 -14.21
CA GLY A 98 0.02 -9.42 -15.10
C GLY A 98 0.60 -8.17 -14.43
N GLN A 99 1.06 -8.26 -13.18
CA GLN A 99 1.69 -7.18 -12.45
C GLN A 99 3.18 -7.47 -12.24
N ILE A 100 4.00 -6.42 -12.26
CA ILE A 100 5.42 -6.55 -11.91
C ILE A 100 5.54 -6.44 -10.39
N LEU A 101 6.14 -7.44 -9.79
CA LEU A 101 6.31 -7.58 -8.35
C LEU A 101 7.79 -7.45 -8.02
N HIS A 102 8.14 -6.48 -7.20
CA HIS A 102 9.47 -6.30 -6.65
C HIS A 102 9.59 -7.05 -5.32
N ALA A 103 10.59 -7.92 -5.24
CA ALA A 103 10.97 -8.60 -4.01
C ALA A 103 12.29 -8.00 -3.51
N TYR A 104 12.31 -7.61 -2.23
CA TYR A 104 13.50 -7.14 -1.54
C TYR A 104 13.79 -8.05 -0.35
N CYS A 105 14.90 -8.77 -0.43
CA CYS A 105 15.34 -9.69 0.60
C CYS A 105 16.03 -8.90 1.72
N ARG A 106 15.46 -9.00 2.92
CA ARG A 106 16.00 -8.43 4.15
C ARG A 106 16.76 -9.50 4.90
N GLU A 107 17.42 -9.07 5.95
CA GLU A 107 18.06 -9.96 6.92
C GLU A 107 17.01 -10.85 7.60
N GLU A 108 17.47 -11.93 8.24
CA GLU A 108 16.64 -12.84 9.04
C GLU A 108 15.51 -13.56 8.26
N GLY A 109 15.69 -13.75 6.94
CA GLY A 109 14.73 -14.47 6.11
C GLY A 109 13.39 -13.74 5.92
N VAL A 110 13.37 -12.41 6.08
CA VAL A 110 12.20 -11.59 5.77
C VAL A 110 12.28 -11.08 4.34
N VAL A 111 11.24 -11.28 3.55
CA VAL A 111 11.12 -10.74 2.20
C VAL A 111 10.03 -9.68 2.17
N SER A 112 10.37 -8.52 1.60
CA SER A 112 9.43 -7.43 1.35
C SER A 112 8.98 -7.46 -0.10
N TYR A 113 7.68 -7.64 -0.31
CA TYR A 113 7.07 -7.63 -1.63
C TYR A 113 6.30 -6.35 -1.89
N ARG A 114 6.45 -5.79 -3.09
CA ARG A 114 5.75 -4.60 -3.54
C ARG A 114 5.37 -4.72 -5.00
N VAL A 115 4.12 -4.47 -5.33
CA VAL A 115 3.70 -4.35 -6.73
C VAL A 115 4.17 -3.01 -7.29
N LEU A 116 4.73 -3.04 -8.50
CA LEU A 116 5.15 -1.86 -9.23
C LEU A 116 4.00 -1.33 -10.08
N ASN A 117 3.72 -0.04 -9.96
CA ASN A 117 2.78 0.72 -10.79
C ASN A 117 3.44 1.18 -12.10
N THR A 118 4.06 0.25 -12.81
CA THR A 118 4.69 0.46 -14.13
C THR A 118 4.56 -0.80 -14.96
N LYS A 119 4.65 -0.65 -16.29
CA LYS A 119 4.66 -1.77 -17.24
C LYS A 119 6.05 -2.34 -17.49
N THR A 120 7.10 -1.59 -17.15
CA THR A 120 8.49 -1.98 -17.36
C THR A 120 9.23 -2.02 -16.02
N PRO A 121 10.00 -3.08 -15.74
CA PRO A 121 10.82 -3.13 -14.54
C PRO A 121 11.88 -2.03 -14.57
N PRO A 122 12.16 -1.37 -13.43
CA PRO A 122 13.23 -0.39 -13.33
C PRO A 122 14.60 -1.07 -13.50
N SER A 123 15.57 -0.35 -14.08
CA SER A 123 16.93 -0.88 -14.28
C SER A 123 17.70 -1.07 -12.97
N ASN A 124 17.47 -0.21 -11.97
CA ASN A 124 18.07 -0.32 -10.65
C ASN A 124 17.03 -0.80 -9.61
N LEU A 125 17.07 -2.10 -9.30
CA LEU A 125 16.15 -2.74 -8.35
C LEU A 125 16.43 -2.43 -6.88
N LEU A 126 17.57 -1.83 -6.56
CA LEU A 126 17.92 -1.43 -5.19
C LEU A 126 17.41 -0.03 -4.85
N ASN A 127 17.27 0.83 -5.87
CA ASN A 127 16.91 2.24 -5.71
C ASN A 127 15.66 2.60 -6.53
N ILE A 128 14.57 1.88 -6.32
CA ILE A 128 13.30 2.15 -6.98
C ILE A 128 12.61 3.37 -6.32
N PRO A 129 12.24 4.41 -7.09
CA PRO A 129 11.50 5.55 -6.57
C PRO A 129 10.19 5.13 -5.90
N ARG A 130 9.88 5.72 -4.73
CA ARG A 130 8.65 5.41 -3.98
C ARG A 130 7.37 5.59 -4.78
N SER A 131 7.35 6.55 -5.71
CA SER A 131 6.22 6.80 -6.61
C SER A 131 5.83 5.58 -7.45
N MET A 132 6.78 4.68 -7.76
CA MET A 132 6.48 3.44 -8.49
C MET A 132 5.73 2.39 -7.65
N PHE A 133 5.61 2.58 -6.34
CA PHE A 133 4.84 1.70 -5.45
C PHE A 133 3.55 2.36 -4.95
N LYS A 134 3.17 3.48 -5.56
CA LYS A 134 2.07 4.32 -5.12
C LYS A 134 1.02 4.41 -6.22
N ILE A 135 -0.23 4.25 -5.81
CA ILE A 135 -1.40 4.56 -6.63
C ILE A 135 -2.08 5.79 -6.02
N CYS A 136 -2.52 6.73 -6.86
CA CYS A 136 -3.17 7.95 -6.42
C CYS A 136 -4.47 8.17 -7.17
N ALA A 137 -5.41 8.87 -6.54
CA ALA A 137 -6.64 9.33 -7.14
C ALA A 137 -7.08 10.66 -6.52
N GLU A 138 -7.85 11.41 -7.31
CA GLU A 138 -8.72 12.51 -6.86
C GLU A 138 -10.16 11.97 -6.69
N PRO A 139 -11.10 12.71 -6.07
CA PRO A 139 -12.44 12.21 -5.77
C PRO A 139 -13.18 11.51 -6.92
N PRO A 140 -13.14 11.99 -8.18
CA PRO A 140 -13.78 11.29 -9.29
C PRO A 140 -13.17 9.92 -9.63
N GLY A 141 -11.90 9.68 -9.30
CA GLY A 141 -11.14 8.48 -9.64
C GLY A 141 -11.16 7.38 -8.56
N LEU A 142 -12.08 7.48 -7.59
CA LEU A 142 -12.12 6.59 -6.43
C LEU A 142 -12.31 5.11 -6.80
N GLN A 143 -13.26 4.82 -7.71
CA GLN A 143 -13.57 3.45 -8.11
C GLN A 143 -12.36 2.77 -8.78
N ASP A 144 -11.64 3.49 -9.64
CA ASP A 144 -10.44 2.98 -10.28
C ASP A 144 -9.33 2.69 -9.26
N LEU A 145 -9.22 3.51 -8.21
CA LEU A 145 -8.26 3.30 -7.14
C LEU A 145 -8.56 2.01 -6.37
N THR A 146 -9.81 1.76 -5.99
CA THR A 146 -10.18 0.59 -5.17
C THR A 146 -10.04 -0.71 -5.97
N VAL A 147 -10.40 -0.69 -7.26
CA VAL A 147 -10.16 -1.82 -8.18
C VAL A 147 -8.66 -2.10 -8.34
N LYS A 148 -7.84 -1.08 -8.56
CA LYS A 148 -6.37 -1.23 -8.66
C LYS A 148 -5.79 -1.76 -7.35
N LEU A 149 -6.20 -1.21 -6.21
CA LEU A 149 -5.76 -1.67 -4.89
C LEU A 149 -6.13 -3.13 -4.67
N LEU A 150 -7.37 -3.53 -4.96
CA LEU A 150 -7.81 -4.91 -4.81
C LEU A 150 -6.93 -5.88 -5.63
N ASN A 151 -6.62 -5.53 -6.88
CA ASN A 151 -5.76 -6.35 -7.73
C ASN A 151 -4.34 -6.46 -7.16
N ILE A 152 -3.76 -5.35 -6.71
CA ILE A 152 -2.46 -5.33 -6.04
C ILE A 152 -2.47 -6.25 -4.81
N LEU A 153 -3.49 -6.13 -3.96
CA LEU A 153 -3.58 -6.90 -2.73
C LEU A 153 -3.80 -8.39 -2.99
N LYS A 154 -4.59 -8.75 -4.00
CA LYS A 154 -4.73 -10.15 -4.45
C LYS A 154 -3.42 -10.74 -4.94
N THR A 155 -2.65 -9.97 -5.72
CA THR A 155 -1.31 -10.40 -6.17
C THR A 155 -0.38 -10.61 -4.98
N LEU A 156 -0.36 -9.69 -4.01
CA LEU A 156 0.42 -9.86 -2.79
C LEU A 156 -0.03 -11.07 -1.97
N ALA A 157 -1.33 -11.24 -1.78
CA ALA A 157 -1.90 -12.36 -1.03
C ALA A 157 -1.56 -13.73 -1.65
N SER A 158 -1.42 -13.81 -2.98
CA SER A 158 -1.05 -15.06 -3.65
C SER A 158 0.38 -15.54 -3.35
N ILE A 159 1.22 -14.71 -2.72
CA ILE A 159 2.62 -15.03 -2.40
C ILE A 159 2.74 -15.96 -1.18
N GLU A 160 1.71 -15.95 -0.33
CA GLU A 160 1.48 -16.95 0.73
C GLU A 160 1.10 -18.30 0.11
#